data_AF-A0A352X0C6-F1
#
_entry.id   AF-A0A352X0C6-F1
#
_cell.length_a   1.000
_cell.length_b   1.000
_cell.length_c   1.000
_cell.angle_alpha   90.00
_cell.angle_beta   90.00
_cell.angle_gamma   90.00
#
_symmetry.space_group_name_H-M   'P 1'
#
loop_
_entity.id
_entity.type
_entity.pdbx_description
1 polymer ?
#
loop_
_entity_poly.entity_id
_entity_poly.type
_entity_poly.pdbx_seq_one_letter_code
_entity_poly.pdbx_strand_id
1 'polypeptide(L)' 'MNYCEWAAAYREDACRVLSVIEKKKALLNDKKLNADMRKSIGDTIIEYRRIYRELLKTAELLRDRGGKRHAA' A
#
# COMPACT_ATOMS: atom_id res chain seq x y z
N MET A 1 11.07 18.70 -5.84
CA MET A 1 10.81 17.38 -5.24
C MET A 1 12.07 16.53 -5.32
N ASN A 2 12.75 16.32 -4.20
CA ASN A 2 13.96 15.50 -4.06
C ASN A 2 13.61 14.02 -3.76
N TYR A 3 14.59 13.12 -3.79
CA TYR A 3 14.35 11.68 -3.59
C TYR A 3 13.71 11.35 -2.23
N CYS A 4 14.02 12.11 -1.17
CA CYS A 4 13.40 11.93 0.14
C CYS A 4 11.94 12.39 0.15
N GLU A 5 11.61 13.49 -0.53
CA GLU A 5 10.23 13.97 -0.69
C GLU A 5 9.39 12.98 -1.50
N TRP A 6 9.95 12.40 -2.57
CA TRP A 6 9.30 11.31 -3.31
C TRP A 6 9.10 10.08 -2.42
N ALA A 7 10.12 9.67 -1.66
CA ALA A 7 10.00 8.52 -0.74
C ALA A 7 8.90 8.73 0.31
N ALA A 8 8.74 9.95 0.81
CA ALA A 8 7.67 10.30 1.74
C ALA A 8 6.28 10.18 1.07
N ALA A 9 6.12 10.73 -0.14
CA ALA A 9 4.86 10.62 -0.89
C ALA A 9 4.44 9.17 -1.14
N TYR A 10 5.37 8.31 -1.57
CA TYR A 10 5.09 6.88 -1.77
C TYR A 10 4.70 6.16 -0.47
N ARG A 11 5.22 6.58 0.69
CA ARG A 11 4.78 6.05 2.00
C ARG A 11 3.37 6.51 2.36
N GLU A 12 3.03 7.77 2.10
CA GLU A 12 1.67 8.26 2.31
C GLU A 12 0.66 7.49 1.45
N ASP A 13 0.99 7.23 0.19
CA ASP A 13 0.15 6.41 -0.69
C ASP A 13 0.05 4.97 -0.18
N ALA A 14 1.14 4.39 0.34
CA ALA A 14 1.09 3.07 0.98
C ALA A 14 0.16 3.08 2.21
N CYS A 15 0.19 4.12 3.05
CA CYS A 15 -0.74 4.28 4.16
C CYS A 15 -2.20 4.37 3.70
N ARG A 16 -2.49 5.08 2.60
CA ARG A 16 -3.84 5.16 2.01
C ARG A 16 -4.31 3.79 1.54
N VAL A 17 -3.46 3.05 0.84
CA VAL A 17 -3.75 1.68 0.39
C VAL A 17 -4.01 0.76 1.59
N LEU A 18 -3.22 0.86 2.66
CA LEU A 18 -3.42 0.08 3.88
C LEU A 18 -4.81 0.37 4.50
N SER A 19 -5.23 1.64 4.52
CA SER A 19 -6.58 2.01 4.99
C SER A 19 -7.68 1.35 4.15
N VAL A 20 -7.51 1.27 2.83
CA VAL A 20 -8.46 0.56 1.94
C VAL A 20 -8.51 -0.93 2.28
N ILE A 21 -7.35 -1.57 2.50
CA ILE A 21 -7.28 -2.99 2.90
C ILE A 21 -8.05 -3.23 4.19
N GLU A 22 -7.86 -2.41 5.22
CA GLU A 22 -8.56 -2.55 6.49
C GLU A 22 -10.07 -2.36 6.35
N LYS A 23 -10.52 -1.39 5.53
CA LYS A 23 -11.95 -1.23 5.21
C LYS A 23 -12.52 -2.47 4.52
N LYS A 24 -11.80 -3.07 3.56
CA LYS A 24 -12.22 -4.30 2.88
C LYS A 24 -12.26 -5.50 3.83
N LYS A 25 -11.31 -5.63 4.75
CA LYS A 25 -11.36 -6.66 5.81
C LYS A 25 -12.57 -6.48 6.72
N ALA A 26 -12.89 -5.25 7.10
CA ALA A 26 -14.08 -4.97 7.91
C ALA A 26 -15.37 -5.39 7.18
N LEU A 27 -15.46 -5.16 5.87
CA LEU A 27 -16.60 -5.60 5.06
C LEU A 27 -16.78 -7.13 5.08
N LEU A 28 -15.70 -7.92 5.12
CA LEU A 28 -15.80 -9.40 5.19
C LEU A 28 -16.53 -9.90 6.45
N ASN A 29 -16.62 -9.08 7.51
CA ASN A 29 -17.36 -9.42 8.72
C ASN A 29 -18.88 -9.25 8.56
N ASP A 30 -19.36 -8.65 7.47
CA ASP A 30 -20.78 -8.54 7.19
C ASP A 30 -21.38 -9.92 6.88
N LYS A 31 -22.36 -10.33 7.69
CA LYS A 31 -23.08 -11.61 7.57
C LYS A 31 -23.97 -11.69 6.33
N LYS A 32 -24.28 -10.54 5.70
CA LYS A 32 -25.12 -10.47 4.49
C LYS A 32 -24.37 -10.80 3.20
N LEU A 33 -23.03 -10.91 3.24
CA LEU A 33 -22.23 -11.24 2.06
C LEU A 33 -22.34 -12.72 1.69
N ASN A 34 -22.70 -12.97 0.43
CA ASN A 34 -22.64 -14.30 -0.17
C ASN A 34 -21.18 -14.71 -0.51
N ALA A 35 -21.00 -15.95 -0.95
CA ALA A 35 -19.68 -16.51 -1.25
C ALA A 35 -18.93 -15.75 -2.35
N ASP A 36 -19.61 -15.37 -3.44
CA ASP A 36 -19.00 -14.67 -4.57
C ASP A 36 -18.54 -13.26 -4.19
N MET A 37 -19.35 -12.54 -3.42
CA MET A 37 -18.98 -11.22 -2.89
C MET A 37 -17.78 -11.32 -1.96
N ARG A 38 -17.73 -12.34 -1.08
CA ARG A 38 -16.57 -12.58 -0.20
C ARG A 38 -15.31 -12.87 -1.00
N LYS A 39 -15.41 -13.69 -2.06
CA LYS A 39 -14.30 -13.98 -2.96
C LYS A 39 -13.79 -12.71 -3.65
N SER A 40 -14.68 -11.91 -4.24
CA SER A 40 -14.33 -10.64 -4.89
C SER A 40 -13.64 -9.65 -3.94
N ILE A 41 -14.12 -9.53 -2.69
CA ILE A 41 -13.48 -8.71 -1.65
C ILE A 41 -12.09 -9.28 -1.30
N GLY A 42 -11.96 -10.60 -1.20
CA GLY A 42 -10.69 -11.29 -0.97
C GLY A 42 -9.66 -11.01 -2.07
N ASP A 43 -10.07 -11.14 -3.34
CA ASP A 43 -9.22 -10.86 -4.50
C ASP A 43 -8.77 -9.40 -4.51
N THR A 44 -9.69 -8.48 -4.19
CA THR A 44 -9.38 -7.05 -4.03
C THR A 44 -8.32 -6.83 -2.95
N ILE A 45 -8.45 -7.47 -1.79
CA ILE A 45 -7.45 -7.36 -0.70
C ILE A 45 -6.06 -7.84 -1.16
N ILE A 46 -6.00 -8.95 -1.92
CA ILE A 46 -4.74 -9.49 -2.45
C ILE A 46 -4.08 -8.48 -3.39
N GLU A 47 -4.85 -7.87 -4.29
CA GLU A 47 -4.36 -6.86 -5.22
C GLU A 47 -3.80 -5.63 -4.48
N TYR A 48 -4.59 -5.04 -3.56
CA TYR A 48 -4.12 -3.87 -2.80
C TYR A 48 -2.90 -4.19 -1.92
N ARG A 49 -2.77 -5.42 -1.39
CA ARG A 49 -1.57 -5.84 -0.67
C ARG A 49 -0.33 -5.87 -1.57
N ARG A 50 -0.48 -6.25 -2.84
CA ARG A 50 0.61 -6.19 -3.81
C ARG A 50 1.02 -4.74 -4.07
N ILE A 51 0.05 -3.86 -4.34
CA ILE A 51 0.30 -2.42 -4.56
C ILE A 51 1.00 -1.80 -3.34
N TYR A 52 0.50 -2.06 -2.13
CA TYR A 52 1.12 -1.61 -0.88
C TYR A 52 2.62 -1.95 -0.80
N ARG A 53 2.98 -3.19 -1.11
CA ARG A 53 4.37 -3.66 -1.08
C ARG A 53 5.22 -2.96 -2.15
N GLU A 54 4.68 -2.76 -3.34
CA GLU A 54 5.38 -2.07 -4.45
C GLU A 54 5.64 -0.59 -4.11
N LEU A 55 4.68 0.08 -3.46
CA LEU A 55 4.85 1.46 -2.98
C LEU A 55 5.93 1.55 -1.90
N LEU A 56 5.93 0.65 -0.92
CA LEU A 56 6.97 0.60 0.11
C LEU A 56 8.36 0.35 -0.48
N LYS A 57 8.48 -0.62 -1.39
CA LYS A 57 9.76 -0.93 -2.06
C LYS A 57 10.27 0.28 -2.82
N THR A 58 9.39 1.00 -3.53
CA THR A 58 9.74 2.22 -4.26
C THR A 58 10.21 3.32 -3.29
N ALA A 59 9.50 3.52 -2.18
CA ALA A 59 9.89 4.49 -1.17
C ALA A 59 11.27 4.19 -0.56
N GLU A 60 11.58 2.92 -0.29
CA GLU A 60 12.89 2.50 0.21
C GLU A 60 14.02 2.78 -0.79
N LEU A 61 13.83 2.40 -2.05
CA LEU A 61 14.80 2.65 -3.13
C LEU A 61 15.09 4.15 -3.31
N LEU A 62 14.04 4.98 -3.24
CA LEU A 62 14.17 6.43 -3.33
C LEU A 62 14.91 7.01 -2.12
N ARG A 63 14.57 6.60 -0.91
CA ARG A 63 15.25 7.05 0.31
C ARG A 63 16.74 6.68 0.26
N ASP A 64 17.08 5.46 -0.12
CA ASP A 64 18.47 5.00 -0.20
C ASP A 64 19.27 5.81 -1.23
N ARG A 65 18.64 6.17 -2.36
CA ARG A 65 19.25 7.02 -3.38
C ARG A 65 19.40 8.48 -2.90
N GLY A 66 18.46 8.99 -2.11
CA GLY A 66 18.54 10.29 -1.46
C GLY A 66 19.66 10.36 -0.41
N GLY A 67 19.77 9.33 0.44
CA GLY A 67 20.77 9.26 1.50
C GLY A 67 22.21 9.12 0.99
N LYS A 68 22.43 8.34 -0.08
CA LYS A 68 23.76 8.21 -0.71
C LYS A 68 24.29 9.52 -1.31
N ARG A 69 23.42 10.47 -1.62
CA ARG A 69 23.79 11.77 -2.22
C ARG A 69 24.20 12.84 -1.20
N HIS A 70 24.07 12.56 0.10
CA HIS A 70 24.54 13.41 1.18
C HIS A 70 25.78 12.86 1.91
N ALA A 71 26.26 11.67 1.51
CA ALA A 71 27.42 11.01 2.09
C ALA A 71 28.67 11.07 1.19
N ALA A 72 28.63 11.81 0.08
CA ALA A 72 29.72 12.03 -0.87
C ALA A 72 29.83 13.53 -1.15
#